data_AF-A0A3L6TED6-F1
#
_entry.id   AF-A0A3L6TED6-F1
#
_cell.length_a   1.000
_cell.length_b   1.000
_cell.length_c   1.000
_cell.angle_alpha   90.00
_cell.angle_beta   90.00
_cell.angle_gamma   90.00
#
_symmetry.space_group_name_H-M   'P 1'
#
loop_
_entity.id
_entity.type
_entity.pdbx_description
1 polymer ?
#
loop_
_entity_poly.entity_id
_entity_poly.type
_entity_poly.pdbx_seq_one_letter_code
_entity_poly.pdbx_strand_id
1 'polypeptide(L)'
;MEPILVKNLRKLLMMSMDCQIPQEKIELIQSELGLPKNFKNNLLPRYPDFFSIRDVKGLDHLCLENWDSSLAVTAREEKLDFEGFQMGCRGIPKDGNILGPFAFKLKYPAGFRPNRKYLEEVVRWQKMAFPSPYLNARRVESATPQARKRAVAVLHEILSLTMERRLTSDKLDVFHNEYRLPCKLLLCLVKNHGIFYITKKGARSTVFLKEAYVNSNLIDKCPLLKFHEQFASLIGRPCSNSDNPLAI
;
A
#
# COMPACT_ATOMS: atom_id res chain seq x y z
N MET A 1 -3.51 -13.55 14.25
CA MET A 1 -2.60 -13.04 13.18
C MET A 1 -2.78 -13.80 11.88
N GLU A 2 -2.81 -15.13 11.90
CA GLU A 2 -2.87 -15.97 10.70
C GLU A 2 -3.98 -15.57 9.69
N PRO A 3 -5.24 -15.32 10.08
CA PRO A 3 -6.28 -14.92 9.11
C PRO A 3 -5.97 -13.60 8.38
N ILE A 4 -5.29 -12.66 9.06
CA ILE A 4 -4.87 -11.38 8.47
C ILE A 4 -3.78 -11.62 7.43
N LEU A 5 -2.80 -12.49 7.74
CA LEU A 5 -1.71 -12.84 6.82
C LEU A 5 -2.26 -13.52 5.56
N VAL A 6 -3.19 -14.46 5.73
CA VAL A 6 -3.84 -15.15 4.61
C VAL A 6 -4.65 -14.17 3.77
N LYS A 7 -5.49 -13.31 4.39
CA LYS A 7 -6.24 -12.25 3.67
C LYS A 7 -5.29 -11.37 2.87
N ASN A 8 -4.21 -10.89 3.48
CA ASN A 8 -3.27 -9.98 2.83
C ASN A 8 -2.50 -10.66 1.69
N LEU A 9 -2.08 -11.92 1.87
CA LEU A 9 -1.39 -12.68 0.83
C LEU A 9 -2.31 -12.97 -0.36
N ARG A 10 -3.59 -13.31 -0.10
CA ARG A 10 -4.61 -13.43 -1.16
C ARG A 10 -4.76 -12.11 -1.91
N LYS A 11 -4.95 -10.98 -1.22
CA LYS A 11 -5.05 -9.65 -1.84
C LYS A 11 -3.79 -9.29 -2.66
N LEU A 12 -2.60 -9.65 -2.18
CA LEU A 12 -1.33 -9.43 -2.90
C LEU A 12 -1.31 -10.18 -4.23
N LEU A 13 -1.67 -11.47 -4.23
CA LEU A 13 -1.77 -12.28 -5.44
C LEU A 13 -2.90 -11.81 -6.35
N MET A 14 -4.07 -11.44 -5.81
CA MET A 14 -5.20 -10.95 -6.60
C MET A 14 -4.87 -9.70 -7.42
N MET A 15 -3.93 -8.86 -6.97
CA MET A 15 -3.47 -7.70 -7.75
C MET A 15 -2.46 -8.05 -8.84
N SER A 16 -1.78 -9.19 -8.72
CA SER A 16 -0.71 -9.56 -9.63
C SER A 16 -1.25 -10.08 -10.96
N MET A 17 -0.42 -9.94 -11.99
CA MET A 17 -0.65 -10.53 -13.29
C MET A 17 -0.84 -12.04 -13.15
N ASP A 18 -1.96 -12.53 -13.70
CA ASP A 18 -2.34 -13.95 -13.69
C ASP A 18 -2.47 -14.56 -12.28
N CYS A 19 -2.68 -13.72 -11.25
CA CYS A 19 -2.82 -14.09 -9.85
C CYS A 19 -1.67 -14.95 -9.29
N GLN A 20 -0.46 -14.70 -9.80
CA GLN A 20 0.75 -15.42 -9.41
C GLN A 20 1.93 -14.47 -9.17
N ILE A 21 2.85 -14.86 -8.31
CA ILE A 21 4.08 -14.13 -8.01
C ILE A 21 5.21 -15.14 -7.78
N PRO A 22 6.42 -14.93 -8.34
CA PRO A 22 7.59 -15.74 -8.02
C PRO A 22 7.83 -15.78 -6.51
N GLN A 23 8.04 -16.97 -5.96
CA GLN A 23 8.13 -17.18 -4.52
C GLN A 23 9.28 -16.37 -3.88
N GLU A 24 10.42 -16.29 -4.56
CA GLU A 24 11.58 -15.51 -4.14
C GLU A 24 11.26 -14.02 -3.92
N LYS A 25 10.34 -13.46 -4.72
CA LYS A 25 9.90 -12.06 -4.56
C LYS A 25 9.06 -11.88 -3.30
N ILE A 26 8.21 -12.85 -2.97
CA ILE A 26 7.45 -12.83 -1.72
C ILE A 26 8.40 -12.95 -0.53
N GLU A 27 9.40 -13.83 -0.61
CA GLU A 27 10.45 -13.98 0.40
C GLU A 27 11.22 -12.67 0.64
N LEU A 28 11.52 -11.92 -0.42
CA LEU A 28 12.19 -10.62 -0.34
C LEU A 28 11.45 -9.61 0.56
N ILE A 29 10.12 -9.67 0.59
CA ILE A 29 9.26 -8.77 1.38
C ILE A 29 8.55 -9.47 2.55
N GLN A 30 8.93 -10.71 2.88
CA GLN A 30 8.23 -11.53 3.87
C GLN A 30 8.16 -10.85 5.24
N SER A 31 9.25 -10.18 5.62
CA SER A 31 9.37 -9.46 6.88
C SER A 31 8.41 -8.28 6.95
N GLU A 32 8.22 -7.57 5.84
CA GLU A 32 7.33 -6.44 5.73
C GLU A 32 5.85 -6.86 5.70
N LEU A 33 5.56 -8.06 5.17
CA LEU A 33 4.22 -8.66 5.20
C LEU A 33 3.87 -9.29 6.55
N GLY A 34 4.86 -9.51 7.42
CA GLY A 34 4.66 -10.24 8.69
C GLY A 34 4.56 -11.75 8.53
N LEU A 35 5.04 -12.28 7.40
CA LEU A 35 5.07 -13.71 7.14
C LEU A 35 6.17 -14.39 7.98
N PRO A 36 5.90 -15.56 8.59
CA PRO A 36 6.94 -16.37 9.23
C PRO A 36 8.01 -16.80 8.23
N LYS A 37 9.27 -16.95 8.66
CA LYS A 37 10.38 -17.41 7.78
C LYS A 37 10.10 -18.75 7.10
N ASN A 38 9.30 -19.60 7.73
CA ASN A 38 8.89 -20.91 7.24
C ASN A 38 7.45 -20.92 6.67
N PHE A 39 6.90 -19.78 6.25
CA PHE A 39 5.51 -19.68 5.77
C PHE A 39 5.21 -20.69 4.64
N LYS A 40 6.19 -21.01 3.81
CA LYS A 40 6.06 -21.99 2.73
C LYS A 40 5.70 -23.39 3.20
N ASN A 41 6.34 -23.84 4.27
CA ASN A 41 6.20 -25.20 4.78
C ASN A 41 5.13 -25.32 5.88
N ASN A 42 4.68 -24.19 6.42
CA ASN A 42 3.74 -24.17 7.54
C ASN A 42 2.42 -23.47 7.18
N LEU A 43 2.47 -22.25 6.64
CA LEU A 43 1.28 -21.47 6.35
C LEU A 43 0.58 -21.96 5.07
N LEU A 44 1.31 -22.06 3.95
CA LEU A 44 0.70 -22.41 2.66
C LEU A 44 -0.01 -23.78 2.66
N PRO A 45 0.56 -24.86 3.21
CA PRO A 45 -0.07 -26.18 3.18
C PRO A 45 -1.35 -26.28 4.02
N ARG A 46 -1.56 -25.33 4.95
CA ARG A 46 -2.79 -25.25 5.76
C ARG A 46 -3.95 -24.58 5.03
N TYR A 47 -3.68 -23.97 3.86
CA TYR A 47 -4.67 -23.27 3.04
C TYR A 47 -4.57 -23.70 1.56
N PRO A 48 -4.70 -25.01 1.26
CA PRO A 48 -4.59 -25.52 -0.11
C PRO A 48 -5.71 -25.00 -1.02
N ASP A 49 -6.87 -24.64 -0.46
CA ASP A 49 -7.98 -24.06 -1.21
C ASP A 49 -7.67 -22.65 -1.73
N PHE A 50 -6.66 -21.98 -1.18
CA PHE A 50 -6.30 -20.61 -1.57
C PHE A 50 -4.99 -20.57 -2.34
N PHE A 51 -4.02 -21.41 -1.99
CA PHE A 51 -2.66 -21.30 -2.49
C PHE A 51 -2.18 -22.61 -3.12
N SER A 52 -1.52 -22.47 -4.27
CA SER A 52 -0.74 -23.54 -4.87
C SER A 52 0.65 -23.04 -5.26
N ILE A 53 1.58 -23.98 -5.41
CA ILE A 53 2.91 -23.70 -5.95
C ILE A 53 2.97 -24.33 -7.34
N ARG A 54 3.32 -23.54 -8.36
CA ARG A 54 3.49 -24.01 -9.73
C ARG A 54 4.87 -23.63 -10.26
N ASP A 55 5.52 -24.57 -10.94
CA ASP A 55 6.70 -24.26 -11.74
C ASP A 55 6.27 -23.49 -12.99
N VAL A 56 6.83 -22.30 -13.16
CA VAL A 56 6.71 -21.53 -14.40
C VAL A 56 8.10 -21.17 -14.87
N LYS A 57 8.57 -21.88 -15.91
CA LYS A 57 9.88 -21.68 -16.54
C LYS A 57 11.05 -21.93 -15.58
N GLY A 58 10.95 -22.96 -14.73
CA GLY A 58 12.00 -23.33 -13.77
C GLY A 58 12.04 -22.47 -12.52
N LEU A 59 11.00 -21.67 -12.28
CA LEU A 59 10.84 -20.85 -11.07
C LEU A 59 9.51 -21.18 -10.40
N ASP A 60 9.58 -21.44 -9.10
CA ASP A 60 8.38 -21.66 -8.27
C ASP A 60 7.60 -20.35 -8.12
N HIS A 61 6.34 -20.39 -8.52
CA HIS A 61 5.39 -19.31 -8.35
C HIS A 61 4.35 -19.69 -7.30
N LEU A 62 4.07 -18.76 -6.39
CA LEU A 62 2.88 -18.84 -5.57
C LEU A 62 1.69 -18.36 -6.40
N CYS A 63 0.68 -19.21 -6.53
CA CYS A 63 -0.53 -18.91 -7.27
C CYS A 63 -1.75 -18.87 -6.34
N LEU A 64 -2.72 -18.02 -6.69
CA LEU A 64 -4.04 -18.03 -6.10
C LEU A 64 -4.94 -19.03 -6.86
N GLU A 65 -5.54 -19.97 -6.13
CA GLU A 65 -6.49 -20.94 -6.73
C GLU A 65 -7.90 -20.35 -6.80
N ASN A 66 -8.38 -19.80 -5.69
CA ASN A 66 -9.75 -19.30 -5.58
C ASN A 66 -9.80 -17.78 -5.41
N TRP A 67 -10.28 -17.12 -6.46
CA TRP A 67 -10.60 -15.70 -6.44
C TRP A 67 -11.80 -15.42 -5.54
N ASP A 68 -11.70 -14.38 -4.73
CA ASP A 68 -12.75 -13.98 -3.80
C ASP A 68 -13.09 -12.51 -3.98
N SER A 69 -14.25 -12.29 -4.59
CA SER A 69 -14.74 -10.94 -4.90
C SER A 69 -14.98 -10.09 -3.66
N SER A 70 -15.19 -10.70 -2.48
CA SER A 70 -15.34 -9.94 -1.23
C SER A 70 -14.02 -9.27 -0.79
N LEU A 71 -12.89 -9.80 -1.24
CA LEU A 71 -11.55 -9.24 -0.98
C LEU A 71 -11.14 -8.17 -1.99
N ALA A 72 -11.88 -8.02 -3.10
CA ALA A 72 -11.56 -7.09 -4.19
C ALA A 72 -11.90 -5.62 -3.86
N VAL A 73 -11.71 -5.23 -2.60
CA VAL A 73 -11.91 -3.89 -2.05
C VAL A 73 -10.57 -3.39 -1.52
N THR A 74 -10.11 -2.25 -2.02
CA THR A 74 -8.83 -1.63 -1.63
C THR A 74 -8.91 -1.03 -0.23
N ALA A 75 -7.78 -0.90 0.47
CA ALA A 75 -7.68 -0.20 1.74
C ALA A 75 -8.17 1.26 1.65
N ARG A 76 -8.05 1.88 0.46
CA ARG A 76 -8.64 3.21 0.16
C ARG A 76 -10.17 3.15 0.21
N GLU A 77 -10.78 2.16 -0.44
CA GLU A 77 -12.24 1.98 -0.48
C GLU A 77 -12.79 1.60 0.88
N GLU A 78 -12.15 0.66 1.60
CA GLU A 78 -12.56 0.26 2.94
C GLU A 78 -12.67 1.48 3.87
N LYS A 79 -11.71 2.43 3.82
CA LYS A 79 -11.74 3.66 4.64
C LYS A 79 -12.84 4.65 4.23
N LEU A 80 -13.19 4.73 2.96
CA LEU A 80 -14.26 5.64 2.48
C LEU A 80 -15.62 5.22 3.03
N ASP A 81 -15.87 3.91 3.13
CA ASP A 81 -17.11 3.38 3.71
C ASP A 81 -17.25 3.74 5.20
N PHE A 82 -16.14 3.85 5.93
CA PHE A 82 -16.13 4.28 7.34
C PHE A 82 -16.30 5.80 7.55
N GLU A 83 -15.78 6.63 6.65
CA GLU A 83 -15.76 8.10 6.84
C GLU A 83 -17.10 8.78 6.45
N GLY A 84 -18.05 8.06 5.86
CA GLY A 84 -19.39 8.55 5.53
C GLY A 84 -19.42 9.59 4.40
N PHE A 85 -20.42 9.51 3.51
CA PHE A 85 -20.61 10.48 2.42
C PHE A 85 -21.12 11.84 2.96
N GLN A 86 -20.25 12.66 3.54
CA GLN A 86 -20.60 14.07 3.83
C GLN A 86 -20.48 14.91 2.56
N MET A 87 -21.59 15.05 1.85
CA MET A 87 -21.68 15.93 0.70
C MET A 87 -21.65 17.40 1.15
N GLY A 88 -20.59 18.15 0.82
CA GLY A 88 -20.70 19.61 0.79
C GLY A 88 -19.45 20.41 1.13
N CYS A 89 -18.55 20.57 0.16
CA CYS A 89 -17.74 21.79 0.06
C CYS A 89 -18.08 22.46 -1.27
N ARG A 90 -18.83 23.58 -1.23
CA ARG A 90 -18.98 24.46 -2.40
C ARG A 90 -17.64 25.17 -2.61
N GLY A 91 -16.81 24.66 -3.51
CA GLY A 91 -15.52 25.26 -3.88
C GLY A 91 -14.38 24.27 -3.93
N ILE A 92 -13.21 24.73 -4.36
CA ILE A 92 -11.97 23.95 -4.40
C ILE A 92 -11.39 23.91 -2.98
N PRO A 93 -11.23 22.73 -2.36
CA PRO A 93 -10.64 22.59 -1.04
C PRO A 93 -9.20 23.12 -1.02
N LYS A 94 -8.82 23.83 0.04
CA LYS A 94 -7.48 24.44 0.17
C LYS A 94 -6.36 23.41 0.22
N ASP A 95 -6.69 22.19 0.62
CA ASP A 95 -5.79 21.04 0.73
C ASP A 95 -5.96 20.04 -0.43
N GLY A 96 -6.88 20.30 -1.37
CA GLY A 96 -7.17 19.42 -2.50
C GLY A 96 -7.87 18.10 -2.15
N ASN A 97 -8.25 17.88 -0.88
CA ASN A 97 -8.97 16.68 -0.47
C ASN A 97 -10.44 16.76 -0.86
N ILE A 98 -10.94 15.75 -1.56
CA ILE A 98 -12.36 15.60 -1.88
C ILE A 98 -12.84 14.23 -1.45
N LEU A 99 -14.14 14.10 -1.22
CA LEU A 99 -14.79 12.81 -1.03
C LEU A 99 -15.22 12.26 -2.38
N GLY A 100 -14.95 10.97 -2.60
CA GLY A 100 -15.37 10.26 -3.79
C GLY A 100 -14.70 8.89 -3.93
N PRO A 101 -15.29 7.99 -4.73
CA PRO A 101 -14.84 6.59 -4.84
C PRO A 101 -13.40 6.45 -5.37
N PHE A 102 -12.92 7.46 -6.09
CA PHE A 102 -11.59 7.49 -6.71
C PHE A 102 -10.61 8.44 -6.01
N ALA A 103 -11.02 9.03 -4.88
CA ALA A 103 -10.23 10.03 -4.19
C ALA A 103 -9.25 9.37 -3.22
N PHE A 104 -8.03 9.91 -3.14
CA PHE A 104 -7.02 9.56 -2.16
C PHE A 104 -6.94 10.62 -1.06
N LYS A 105 -6.63 10.20 0.16
CA LYS A 105 -6.35 11.11 1.27
C LYS A 105 -4.97 11.76 1.06
N LEU A 106 -4.96 13.07 0.85
CA LEU A 106 -3.75 13.87 0.64
C LEU A 106 -3.29 14.50 1.94
N LYS A 107 -1.99 14.43 2.21
CA LYS A 107 -1.32 15.14 3.31
C LYS A 107 -0.08 15.85 2.79
N TYR A 108 -0.14 17.18 2.75
CA TYR A 108 0.99 18.02 2.35
C TYR A 108 1.83 18.45 3.57
N PRO A 109 3.15 18.68 3.41
CA PRO A 109 3.99 19.15 4.51
C PRO A 109 3.60 20.58 4.93
N ALA A 110 3.87 20.92 6.20
CA ALA A 110 3.70 22.27 6.69
C ALA A 110 4.52 23.24 5.82
N GLY A 111 3.86 24.28 5.30
CA GLY A 111 4.47 25.27 4.41
C GLY A 111 4.26 25.03 2.91
N PHE A 112 3.72 23.88 2.48
CA PHE A 112 3.30 23.70 1.10
C PHE A 112 2.09 24.60 0.80
N ARG A 113 2.26 25.59 -0.09
CA ARG A 113 1.23 26.56 -0.48
C ARG A 113 0.90 26.40 -1.96
N PRO A 114 0.01 25.46 -2.34
CA PRO A 114 -0.37 25.27 -3.73
C PRO A 114 -1.16 26.48 -4.24
N ASN A 115 -0.92 26.87 -5.49
CA ASN A 115 -1.74 27.88 -6.15
C ASN A 115 -3.10 27.30 -6.58
N ARG A 116 -4.04 28.17 -6.95
CA ARG A 116 -5.40 27.76 -7.36
C ARG A 116 -5.40 26.78 -8.53
N LYS A 117 -4.54 27.01 -9.53
CA LYS A 117 -4.43 26.16 -10.73
C LYS A 117 -3.99 24.73 -10.35
N TYR A 118 -3.01 24.59 -9.47
CA TYR A 118 -2.58 23.29 -8.95
C TYR A 118 -3.73 22.57 -8.25
N LEU A 119 -4.48 23.26 -7.39
CA LEU A 119 -5.61 22.66 -6.69
C LEU A 119 -6.72 22.21 -7.65
N GLU A 120 -6.98 22.97 -8.71
CA GLU A 120 -7.91 22.57 -9.77
C GLU A 120 -7.47 21.28 -10.47
N GLU A 121 -6.19 21.17 -10.80
CA GLU A 121 -5.61 19.96 -11.40
C GLU A 121 -5.69 18.76 -10.44
N VAL A 122 -5.39 18.96 -9.16
CA VAL A 122 -5.52 17.92 -8.12
C VAL A 122 -6.97 17.46 -7.98
N VAL A 123 -7.93 18.38 -7.87
CA VAL A 123 -9.35 18.03 -7.74
C VAL A 123 -9.84 17.30 -8.99
N ARG A 124 -9.45 17.75 -10.19
CA ARG A 124 -9.76 17.06 -11.44
C ARG A 124 -9.17 15.65 -11.45
N TRP A 125 -7.93 15.49 -10.99
CA TRP A 125 -7.28 14.18 -10.88
C TRP A 125 -7.98 13.28 -9.85
N GLN A 126 -8.38 13.81 -8.69
CA GLN A 126 -9.10 13.07 -7.65
C GLN A 126 -10.46 12.55 -8.14
N LYS A 127 -11.21 13.35 -8.92
CA LYS A 127 -12.50 12.94 -9.51
C LYS A 127 -12.37 11.91 -10.63
N MET A 128 -11.21 11.80 -11.26
CA MET A 128 -10.99 10.90 -12.39
C MET A 128 -11.19 9.44 -11.99
N ALA A 129 -12.10 8.74 -12.68
CA ALA A 129 -12.26 7.30 -12.54
C ALA A 129 -11.02 6.55 -13.03
N PHE A 130 -10.71 5.42 -12.41
CA PHE A 130 -9.64 4.53 -12.85
C PHE A 130 -10.02 3.07 -12.57
N PRO A 131 -9.48 2.09 -13.31
CA PRO A 131 -9.80 0.68 -13.07
C PRO A 131 -9.25 0.20 -11.73
N SER A 132 -10.01 -0.65 -11.03
CA SER A 132 -9.60 -1.21 -9.73
C SER A 132 -8.23 -1.89 -9.81
N PRO A 133 -7.40 -1.82 -8.74
CA PRO A 133 -6.19 -2.64 -8.60
C PRO A 133 -6.45 -4.15 -8.76
N TYR A 134 -7.64 -4.62 -8.37
CA TYR A 134 -8.06 -6.03 -8.50
C TYR A 134 -8.65 -6.37 -9.86
N LEU A 135 -8.80 -5.40 -10.77
CA LEU A 135 -9.11 -5.70 -12.15
C LEU A 135 -7.86 -6.21 -12.85
N ASN A 136 -7.98 -7.29 -13.62
CA ASN A 136 -6.89 -7.88 -14.40
C ASN A 136 -6.16 -6.80 -15.22
N ALA A 137 -4.87 -6.61 -14.93
CA ALA A 137 -4.09 -5.54 -15.52
C ALA A 137 -3.85 -5.71 -17.04
N ARG A 138 -4.08 -6.91 -17.62
CA ARG A 138 -4.09 -7.13 -19.08
C ARG A 138 -5.13 -6.29 -19.80
N ARG A 139 -6.26 -6.01 -19.15
CA ARG A 139 -7.39 -5.24 -19.71
C ARG A 139 -7.17 -3.73 -19.65
N VAL A 140 -6.11 -3.28 -18.99
CA VAL A 140 -5.81 -1.87 -18.81
C VAL A 140 -4.87 -1.42 -19.90
N GLU A 141 -5.30 -0.47 -20.71
CA GLU A 141 -4.49 0.14 -21.75
C GLU A 141 -3.35 0.95 -21.12
N SER A 142 -2.12 0.63 -21.53
CA SER A 142 -0.90 1.29 -21.06
C SER A 142 -0.89 2.77 -21.47
N ALA A 143 -0.17 3.60 -20.70
CA ALA A 143 0.09 5.02 -20.99
C ALA A 143 -1.10 6.01 -20.90
N THR A 144 -2.32 5.57 -20.59
CA THR A 144 -3.46 6.47 -20.33
C THR A 144 -3.36 7.20 -18.98
N PRO A 145 -4.00 8.37 -18.79
CA PRO A 145 -4.08 9.03 -17.48
C PRO A 145 -4.71 8.14 -16.40
N GLN A 146 -5.71 7.34 -16.77
CA GLN A 146 -6.38 6.39 -15.89
C GLN A 146 -5.44 5.26 -15.47
N ALA A 147 -4.61 4.72 -16.39
CA ALA A 147 -3.60 3.72 -16.06
C ALA A 147 -2.54 4.29 -15.10
N ARG A 148 -2.11 5.55 -15.28
CA ARG A 148 -1.20 6.22 -14.34
C ARG A 148 -1.83 6.37 -12.95
N LYS A 149 -3.12 6.72 -12.88
CA LYS A 149 -3.85 6.80 -11.61
C LYS A 149 -4.03 5.41 -10.97
N ARG A 150 -4.31 4.38 -11.76
CA ARG A 150 -4.34 2.98 -11.28
C ARG A 150 -2.99 2.55 -10.71
N ALA A 151 -1.87 2.91 -11.34
CA ALA A 151 -0.55 2.59 -10.79
C ALA A 151 -0.35 3.20 -9.39
N VAL A 152 -0.83 4.41 -9.15
CA VAL A 152 -0.84 5.02 -7.80
C VAL A 152 -1.71 4.22 -6.84
N ALA A 153 -2.88 3.76 -7.29
CA ALA A 153 -3.77 2.92 -6.47
C ALA A 153 -3.14 1.57 -6.12
N VAL A 154 -2.44 0.93 -7.06
CA VAL A 154 -1.74 -0.33 -6.82
C VAL A 154 -0.60 -0.14 -5.83
N LEU A 155 0.20 0.92 -5.96
CA LEU A 155 1.25 1.25 -4.99
C LEU A 155 0.68 1.55 -3.60
N HIS A 156 -0.43 2.28 -3.54
CA HIS A 156 -1.16 2.54 -2.30
C HIS A 156 -1.61 1.22 -1.65
N GLU A 157 -2.18 0.30 -2.42
CA GLU A 157 -2.66 -0.99 -1.90
C GLU A 157 -1.50 -1.89 -1.44
N ILE A 158 -0.42 -2.02 -2.22
CA ILE A 158 0.77 -2.80 -1.84
C ILE A 158 1.33 -2.30 -0.50
N LEU A 159 1.52 -0.98 -0.35
CA LEU A 159 1.97 -0.41 0.91
C LEU A 159 0.94 -0.66 2.02
N SER A 160 -0.35 -0.58 1.72
CA SER A 160 -1.41 -0.86 2.68
C SER A 160 -1.41 -2.31 3.19
N LEU A 161 -0.84 -3.26 2.45
CA LEU A 161 -0.70 -4.66 2.88
C LEU A 161 0.53 -4.90 3.77
N THR A 162 1.54 -4.02 3.76
CA THR A 162 2.73 -4.17 4.63
C THR A 162 2.41 -3.71 6.06
N MET A 163 2.99 -4.39 7.06
CA MET A 163 2.70 -4.13 8.47
C MET A 163 2.93 -2.68 8.88
N GLU A 164 4.03 -2.10 8.43
CA GLU A 164 4.39 -0.72 8.73
C GLU A 164 3.92 0.27 7.67
N ARG A 165 3.13 -0.13 6.67
CA ARG A 165 2.63 0.77 5.61
C ARG A 165 3.73 1.51 4.85
N ARG A 166 4.88 0.84 4.73
CA ARG A 166 6.09 1.29 4.03
C ARG A 166 6.79 0.14 3.33
N LEU A 167 7.58 0.46 2.31
CA LEU A 167 8.46 -0.46 1.61
C LEU A 167 9.60 0.31 0.95
N THR A 168 10.76 -0.32 0.75
CA THR A 168 11.86 0.31 0.03
C THR A 168 11.60 0.34 -1.47
N SER A 169 12.13 1.36 -2.17
CA SER A 169 11.84 1.56 -3.60
C SER A 169 12.40 0.45 -4.48
N ASP A 170 13.55 -0.13 -4.11
CA ASP A 170 14.15 -1.30 -4.76
C ASP A 170 13.26 -2.53 -4.63
N LYS A 171 12.70 -2.78 -3.43
CA LYS A 171 11.75 -3.88 -3.21
C LYS A 171 10.46 -3.68 -4.00
N LEU A 172 9.95 -2.44 -4.13
CA LEU A 172 8.81 -2.15 -4.99
C LEU A 172 9.11 -2.45 -6.46
N ASP A 173 10.28 -2.04 -6.94
CA ASP A 173 10.68 -2.18 -8.34
C ASP A 173 10.85 -3.66 -8.77
N VAL A 174 11.21 -4.55 -7.84
CA VAL A 174 11.25 -6.00 -8.09
C VAL A 174 9.89 -6.55 -8.56
N PHE A 175 8.77 -5.94 -8.18
CA PHE A 175 7.43 -6.35 -8.61
C PHE A 175 6.91 -5.59 -9.85
N HIS A 176 7.81 -4.93 -10.60
CA HIS A 176 7.44 -4.13 -11.76
C HIS A 176 6.54 -4.89 -12.75
N ASN A 177 6.92 -6.13 -13.08
CA ASN A 177 6.22 -6.94 -14.07
C ASN A 177 4.87 -7.47 -13.53
N GLU A 178 4.87 -7.94 -12.29
CA GLU A 178 3.70 -8.53 -11.63
C GLU A 178 2.57 -7.52 -11.49
N TYR A 179 2.89 -6.24 -11.27
CA TYR A 179 1.87 -5.21 -11.06
C TYR A 179 1.76 -4.18 -12.19
N ARG A 180 2.53 -4.36 -13.28
CA ARG A 180 2.67 -3.38 -14.38
C ARG A 180 2.97 -1.97 -13.88
N LEU A 181 3.97 -1.86 -13.00
CA LEU A 181 4.38 -0.57 -12.44
C LEU A 181 4.98 0.34 -13.54
N PRO A 182 4.99 1.67 -13.36
CA PRO A 182 5.59 2.57 -14.33
C PRO A 182 7.12 2.39 -14.38
N CYS A 183 7.73 2.44 -15.58
CA CYS A 183 9.20 2.36 -15.73
C CYS A 183 9.94 3.44 -14.92
N LYS A 184 9.31 4.61 -14.76
CA LYS A 184 9.82 5.71 -13.92
C LYS A 184 9.12 5.71 -12.56
N LEU A 185 9.29 4.63 -11.78
CA LEU A 185 8.60 4.43 -10.49
C LEU A 185 8.85 5.59 -9.52
N LEU A 186 10.11 5.99 -9.32
CA LEU A 186 10.45 7.12 -8.44
C LEU A 186 9.79 8.43 -8.88
N LEU A 187 9.73 8.70 -10.19
CA LEU A 187 9.04 9.87 -10.71
C LEU A 187 7.53 9.82 -10.42
N CYS A 188 6.92 8.63 -10.52
CA CYS A 188 5.52 8.43 -10.13
C CYS A 188 5.31 8.77 -8.66
N LEU A 189 6.16 8.26 -7.76
CA LEU A 189 6.07 8.50 -6.33
C LEU A 189 6.26 9.99 -5.98
N VAL A 190 7.26 10.65 -6.55
CA VAL A 190 7.54 12.08 -6.33
C VAL A 190 6.39 12.96 -6.84
N LYS A 191 5.81 12.65 -8.01
CA LYS A 191 4.65 13.39 -8.53
C LYS A 191 3.43 13.29 -7.62
N ASN A 192 3.29 12.17 -6.90
CA ASN A 192 2.20 11.90 -5.98
C ASN A 192 2.61 12.12 -4.50
N HIS A 193 3.44 13.15 -4.25
CA HIS A 193 3.94 13.48 -2.91
C HIS A 193 2.84 13.86 -1.89
N GLY A 194 1.59 14.09 -2.31
CA GLY A 194 0.47 14.23 -1.38
C GLY A 194 0.08 12.90 -0.71
N ILE A 195 0.37 11.77 -1.36
CA ILE A 195 0.00 10.41 -0.92
C ILE A 195 1.22 9.70 -0.33
N PHE A 196 2.37 9.81 -1.02
CA PHE A 196 3.60 9.13 -0.64
C PHE A 196 4.58 10.10 0.01
N TYR A 197 5.28 9.60 1.02
CA TYR A 197 6.48 10.23 1.55
C TYR A 197 7.69 9.35 1.21
N ILE A 198 8.78 9.98 0.78
CA ILE A 198 10.00 9.26 0.40
C ILE A 198 11.12 9.76 1.29
N THR A 199 11.74 8.88 2.07
CA THR A 199 12.99 9.17 2.76
C THR A 199 14.14 8.57 1.99
N LYS A 200 15.26 9.29 1.95
CA LYS A 200 16.52 8.79 1.40
C LYS A 200 17.50 8.63 2.54
N LYS A 201 17.94 7.40 2.80
CA LYS A 201 19.01 7.08 3.75
C LYS A 201 20.16 6.42 2.98
N GLY A 202 21.19 7.20 2.66
CA GLY A 202 22.27 6.77 1.78
C GLY A 202 21.74 6.44 0.37
N ALA A 203 22.02 5.22 -0.11
CA ALA A 203 21.54 4.72 -1.40
C ALA A 203 20.10 4.17 -1.37
N ARG A 204 19.53 3.94 -0.17
CA ARG A 204 18.20 3.33 -0.03
C ARG A 204 17.13 4.41 0.09
N SER A 205 16.10 4.30 -0.73
CA SER A 205 14.90 5.14 -0.60
C SER A 205 13.75 4.32 -0.03
N THR A 206 13.11 4.82 1.02
CA THR A 206 11.94 4.16 1.64
C THR A 206 10.69 4.97 1.36
N VAL A 207 9.65 4.30 0.88
CA VAL A 207 8.36 4.89 0.53
C VAL A 207 7.38 4.58 1.64
N PHE A 208 6.70 5.60 2.13
CA PHE A 208 5.71 5.53 3.20
C PHE A 208 4.36 6.02 2.68
N LEU A 209 3.29 5.38 3.13
CA LEU A 209 1.94 5.84 2.89
C LEU A 209 1.55 6.92 3.92
N LYS A 210 1.46 8.19 3.52
CA LYS A 210 1.28 9.32 4.46
C LYS A 210 0.02 9.24 5.30
N GLU A 211 -1.07 8.75 4.72
CA GLU A 211 -2.34 8.64 5.45
C GLU A 211 -2.26 7.68 6.63
N ALA A 212 -1.32 6.71 6.61
CA ALA A 212 -1.15 5.73 7.68
C ALA A 212 -0.42 6.27 8.91
N TYR A 213 0.13 7.49 8.83
CA TYR A 213 0.93 8.09 9.89
C TYR A 213 0.34 9.40 10.41
N VAL A 214 0.50 9.62 11.71
CA VAL A 214 0.37 10.93 12.36
C VAL A 214 1.72 11.23 13.00
N ASN A 215 2.34 12.35 12.61
CA ASN A 215 3.74 12.65 12.92
C ASN A 215 4.64 11.50 12.47
N SER A 216 5.28 10.81 13.42
CA SER A 216 6.15 9.66 13.20
C SER A 216 5.51 8.33 13.62
N ASN A 217 4.23 8.34 14.03
CA ASN A 217 3.54 7.18 14.59
C ASN A 217 2.57 6.56 13.58
N LEU A 218 2.66 5.24 13.42
CA LEU A 218 1.71 4.46 12.65
C LEU A 218 0.36 4.41 13.38
N ILE A 219 -0.72 4.80 12.70
CA ILE A 219 -2.06 4.91 13.28
C ILE A 219 -2.62 3.53 13.63
N ASP A 220 -2.65 2.63 12.64
CA ASP A 220 -3.18 1.28 12.79
C ASP A 220 -2.03 0.26 12.80
N LYS A 221 -1.70 -0.25 13.98
CA LYS A 221 -0.64 -1.23 14.19
C LYS A 221 -1.23 -2.64 14.25
N CYS A 222 -0.67 -3.55 13.47
CA CYS A 222 -1.02 -4.96 13.58
C CYS A 222 -0.62 -5.52 14.97
N PRO A 223 -1.26 -6.60 15.44
CA PRO A 223 -0.93 -7.21 16.73
C PRO A 223 0.56 -7.54 16.92
N LEU A 224 1.26 -7.91 15.84
CA LEU A 224 2.70 -8.18 15.91
C LEU A 224 3.48 -6.90 16.25
N LEU A 225 3.23 -5.78 15.58
CA LEU A 225 3.91 -4.51 15.91
C LEU A 225 3.62 -4.07 17.35
N LYS A 226 2.38 -4.23 17.83
CA LYS A 226 2.01 -3.93 19.22
C LYS A 226 2.81 -4.77 20.22
N PHE A 227 2.94 -6.07 19.94
CA PHE A 227 3.75 -6.97 20.78
C PHE A 227 5.23 -6.57 20.79
N HIS A 228 5.80 -6.24 19.63
CA HIS A 228 7.20 -5.81 19.53
C HIS A 228 7.46 -4.51 20.30
N GLU A 229 6.53 -3.57 20.29
CA GLU A 229 6.62 -2.33 21.08
C GLU A 229 6.54 -2.59 22.58
N GLN A 230 5.60 -3.44 23.01
CA GLN A 230 5.50 -3.86 24.41
C GLN A 230 6.78 -4.56 24.88
N PHE A 231 7.29 -5.48 24.08
CA PHE A 231 8.54 -6.18 24.37
C PHE A 231 9.73 -5.22 24.44
N ALA A 232 9.85 -4.27 23.50
CA ALA A 232 10.89 -3.24 23.51
C ALA A 232 10.84 -2.39 24.79
N SER A 233 9.63 -1.99 25.21
CA SER A 233 9.41 -1.25 26.45
C SER A 233 9.84 -2.04 27.69
N LEU A 234 9.61 -3.35 27.74
CA LEU A 234 10.01 -4.20 28.87
C LEU A 234 11.52 -4.38 28.99
N ILE A 235 12.24 -4.38 27.86
CA ILE A 235 13.72 -4.51 27.85
C ILE A 235 14.46 -3.16 27.96
N GLY A 236 13.76 -2.10 28.36
CA GLY A 236 14.34 -0.78 28.58
C GLY A 236 14.80 -0.07 27.30
N ARG A 237 14.36 -0.52 26.11
CA ARG A 237 14.53 0.25 24.89
C ARG A 237 13.37 1.24 24.82
N PRO A 238 13.61 2.56 24.99
CA PRO A 238 12.52 3.52 24.85
C PRO A 238 11.91 3.37 23.46
N CYS A 239 10.58 3.19 23.40
CA CYS A 239 9.86 3.43 22.15
C CYS A 239 10.26 4.84 21.69
N SER A 240 10.77 4.96 20.47
CA SER A 240 11.38 6.20 19.96
C SER A 240 10.44 7.42 19.92
N ASN A 241 9.19 7.30 20.37
CA ASN A 241 8.18 8.35 20.36
C ASN A 241 7.28 8.28 21.62
N SER A 242 7.84 8.46 22.82
CA SER A 242 7.03 9.06 23.89
C SER A 242 7.18 10.58 23.74
N ASP A 243 6.15 11.24 23.23
CA ASP A 243 5.97 12.66 23.50
C ASP A 243 5.88 12.76 25.02
N ASN A 244 6.96 13.22 25.66
CA ASN A 244 7.01 13.48 27.10
C ASN A 244 6.14 14.70 27.37
N PRO A 245 4.98 14.62 28.04
CA PRO A 245 4.25 15.79 28.48
C PRO A 245 4.62 16.06 29.94
N LEU A 246 5.92 16.15 30.27
CA LEU A 246 6.37 16.58 31.60
C LEU A 246 7.70 17.32 31.48
N ALA A 247 7.57 18.62 31.22
CA ALA A 247 8.49 19.63 31.74
C ALA A 247 7.61 20.76 32.29
N ILE A 248 7.38 20.72 33.61
CA ILE A 248 7.04 21.90 34.41
C ILE A 248 8.37 22.50 34.84
#